data_AF-A0A9P9IKL1-F1
#
_entry.id   AF-A0A9P9IKL1-F1
#
_cell.length_a   1.000
_cell.length_b   1.000
_cell.length_c   1.000
_cell.angle_alpha   90.00
_cell.angle_beta   90.00
_cell.angle_gamma   90.00
#
_symmetry.space_group_name_H-M   'P 1'
#
loop_
_entity.id
_entity.type
_entity.pdbx_description
1 polymer ?
#
loop_
_entity_poly.entity_id
_entity_poly.type
_entity_poly.pdbx_seq_one_letter_code
_entity_poly.pdbx_strand_id
1 'polypeptide(L)'
;MEAKADPLPLSTTPNIRTRLSIRRHGIYVVIIIFLLYQTIDTVMMSTASSAAIKSIFLPYVEGFSSDETPQVRTTINGTEFNLPIDTGSTGLLMGAPLLPDISPTTGTPAHTYLSSSRILYSGRLVDISITFHGLNGIYAVATVPVLVVDTSIVCPWYDPLKDSFACPYNPDAPKPKPRDVSKITYMGVGFGRNNPGDGQPFGVPAMNPFLNIHSINENAVSLHAGYTISTGGVHLGLTKEIVWGYNFIPLKPGLTHEKDPRDWAMVGMCFRVNNRHAKCGQGLVDTGISQMYLRTEDNVDIPTITIPNPNPNGATEWVKRVNPGTSIAIGFPNLEEEIVMRYTFRVGQGGLMEPSYVAPGKPRGPPFVNTGRNLLFGYSVAFDAQAGRFGFRPVKHGAVPSF
;
A
#
# COMPACT_ATOMS: atom_id res chain seq x y z
N MET A 1 -59.34 -77.69 -5.94
CA MET A 1 -59.15 -78.82 -5.01
C MET A 1 -59.07 -78.22 -3.63
N GLU A 2 -60.12 -78.50 -2.83
CA GLU A 2 -60.26 -78.57 -1.36
C GLU A 2 -59.62 -77.45 -0.50
N ALA A 3 -60.36 -76.48 0.08
CA ALA A 3 -61.36 -76.51 1.18
C ALA A 3 -60.76 -76.57 2.60
N LYS A 4 -60.97 -75.51 3.41
CA LYS A 4 -61.71 -75.58 4.70
C LYS A 4 -61.79 -74.22 5.42
N ALA A 5 -62.88 -74.12 6.19
CA ALA A 5 -63.43 -72.94 6.86
C ALA A 5 -62.91 -72.70 8.30
N ASP A 6 -63.27 -71.52 8.83
CA ASP A 6 -62.97 -70.87 10.12
C ASP A 6 -63.28 -71.68 11.40
N PRO A 7 -62.81 -71.20 12.59
CA PRO A 7 -63.73 -70.43 13.46
C PRO A 7 -63.09 -69.31 14.35
N LEU A 8 -63.95 -68.36 14.78
CA LEU A 8 -63.84 -67.40 15.92
C LEU A 8 -63.77 -68.13 17.31
N PRO A 9 -63.71 -67.48 18.51
CA PRO A 9 -63.52 -66.05 18.92
C PRO A 9 -62.56 -65.82 20.14
N LEU A 10 -62.46 -64.55 20.60
CA LEU A 10 -62.41 -64.00 21.99
C LEU A 10 -61.29 -62.99 22.34
N SER A 11 -61.73 -61.72 22.45
CA SER A 11 -61.57 -60.81 23.59
C SER A 11 -60.32 -60.89 24.50
N THR A 12 -59.51 -59.83 24.47
CA THR A 12 -59.03 -59.11 25.68
C THR A 12 -58.62 -57.67 25.31
N THR A 13 -59.27 -56.69 25.93
CA THR A 13 -58.77 -55.31 26.11
C THR A 13 -57.57 -55.33 27.07
N PRO A 14 -56.60 -54.38 26.97
CA PRO A 14 -56.69 -53.23 27.88
C PRO A 14 -56.11 -51.89 27.38
N ASN A 15 -56.68 -50.84 27.99
CA ASN A 15 -56.03 -49.61 28.48
C ASN A 15 -55.49 -48.56 27.50
N ILE A 16 -56.46 -47.78 27.01
CA ILE A 16 -56.36 -46.34 26.82
C ILE A 16 -56.21 -45.67 28.20
N ARG A 17 -54.99 -45.25 28.59
CA ARG A 17 -54.75 -44.15 29.55
C ARG A 17 -53.25 -43.90 29.70
N THR A 18 -52.70 -43.01 28.87
CA THR A 18 -51.52 -42.12 29.16
C THR A 18 -50.99 -41.52 27.84
N ARG A 19 -51.77 -40.67 27.15
CA ARG A 19 -51.25 -39.94 25.98
C ARG A 19 -51.63 -38.46 25.89
N LEU A 20 -52.13 -37.86 26.98
CA LEU A 20 -52.50 -36.43 26.98
C LEU A 20 -51.64 -35.50 27.86
N SER A 21 -50.74 -36.01 28.71
CA SER A 21 -49.93 -35.14 29.59
C SER A 21 -48.59 -34.70 28.98
N ILE A 22 -48.01 -35.51 28.09
CA ILE A 22 -46.66 -35.27 27.53
C ILE A 22 -46.66 -34.18 26.44
N ARG A 23 -47.77 -34.05 25.69
CA ARG A 23 -47.87 -33.05 24.60
C ARG A 23 -47.95 -31.60 25.09
N ARG A 24 -48.51 -31.34 26.28
CA ARG A 24 -48.56 -29.98 26.83
C ARG A 24 -47.20 -29.55 27.38
N HIS A 25 -46.48 -30.43 28.08
CA HIS A 25 -45.14 -30.13 28.60
C HIS A 25 -44.10 -29.89 27.49
N GLY A 26 -44.17 -30.65 26.38
CA GLY A 26 -43.27 -30.43 25.25
C GLY A 26 -43.44 -29.05 24.59
N ILE A 27 -44.67 -28.55 24.48
CA ILE A 27 -44.93 -27.23 23.89
C ILE A 27 -44.42 -26.11 24.81
N TYR A 28 -44.61 -26.22 26.13
CA TYR A 28 -44.07 -25.23 27.07
C TYR A 28 -42.54 -25.22 27.09
N VAL A 29 -41.88 -26.38 26.98
CA VAL A 29 -40.41 -26.45 26.90
C VAL A 29 -39.90 -25.83 25.60
N VAL A 30 -40.54 -26.06 24.45
CA VAL A 30 -40.14 -25.45 23.17
C VAL A 30 -40.36 -23.94 23.18
N ILE A 31 -41.46 -23.45 23.76
CA ILE A 31 -41.72 -22.01 23.88
C ILE A 31 -40.72 -21.37 24.85
N ILE A 32 -40.38 -22.01 25.96
CA ILE A 32 -39.37 -21.50 26.91
C ILE A 32 -37.98 -21.51 26.28
N ILE A 33 -37.61 -22.54 25.51
CA ILE A 33 -36.34 -22.57 24.78
C ILE A 33 -36.32 -21.49 23.70
N PHE A 34 -37.41 -21.28 22.97
CA PHE A 34 -37.51 -20.23 21.94
C PHE A 34 -37.46 -18.83 22.55
N LEU A 35 -38.15 -18.61 23.68
CA LEU A 35 -38.09 -17.34 24.41
C LEU A 35 -36.71 -17.12 25.05
N LEU A 36 -36.05 -18.17 25.57
CA LEU A 36 -34.67 -18.11 26.02
C LEU A 36 -33.72 -17.76 24.86
N TYR A 37 -33.92 -18.36 23.68
CA TYR A 37 -33.13 -18.05 22.48
C TYR A 37 -33.32 -16.59 22.04
N GLN A 38 -34.58 -16.12 21.99
CA GLN A 38 -34.91 -14.73 21.70
C GLN A 38 -34.31 -13.77 22.74
N THR A 39 -34.34 -14.12 24.04
CA THR A 39 -33.70 -13.29 25.08
C THR A 39 -32.18 -13.34 25.02
N ILE A 40 -31.56 -14.46 24.60
CA ILE A 40 -30.12 -14.56 24.38
C ILE A 40 -29.71 -13.71 23.17
N ASP A 41 -30.48 -13.73 22.07
CA ASP A 41 -30.23 -12.88 20.91
C ASP A 41 -30.42 -11.38 21.25
N THR A 42 -31.44 -11.04 22.05
CA THR A 42 -31.70 -9.64 22.44
C THR A 42 -30.67 -9.13 23.47
N VAL A 43 -30.17 -9.99 24.37
CA VAL A 43 -29.12 -9.65 25.34
C VAL A 43 -27.73 -9.63 24.68
N MET A 44 -27.48 -10.48 23.68
CA MET A 44 -26.26 -10.44 22.87
C MET A 44 -26.19 -9.20 21.95
N MET A 45 -27.32 -8.62 21.55
CA MET A 45 -27.36 -7.34 20.84
C MET A 45 -27.25 -6.10 21.75
N SER A 46 -27.29 -6.25 23.07
CA SER A 46 -27.30 -5.13 24.02
C SER A 46 -25.99 -4.92 24.80
N THR A 47 -24.97 -5.75 24.60
CA THR A 47 -23.63 -5.51 25.16
C THR A 47 -22.52 -5.88 24.19
N ALA A 48 -22.67 -5.53 22.91
CA ALA A 48 -21.50 -5.29 22.06
C ALA A 48 -20.83 -4.00 22.57
N SER A 49 -20.12 -4.12 23.69
CA SER A 49 -19.02 -3.23 23.99
C SER A 49 -18.23 -3.05 22.70
N SER A 50 -18.14 -1.81 22.21
CA SER A 50 -17.32 -1.39 21.09
C SER A 50 -16.05 -2.24 21.02
N ALA A 51 -16.04 -3.25 20.13
CA ALA A 51 -14.82 -3.95 19.82
C ALA A 51 -13.94 -2.88 19.18
N ALA A 52 -12.96 -2.36 19.94
CA ALA A 52 -12.12 -1.26 19.51
C ALA A 52 -11.58 -1.58 18.11
N ILE A 53 -11.96 -0.79 17.11
CA ILE A 53 -11.55 -1.01 15.73
C ILE A 53 -10.02 -0.87 15.70
N LYS A 54 -9.32 -1.97 15.41
CA LYS A 54 -7.84 -2.04 15.42
C LYS A 54 -7.22 -1.90 14.03
N SER A 55 -8.06 -1.75 13.01
CA SER A 55 -7.64 -1.61 11.63
C SER A 55 -8.78 -1.07 10.75
N ILE A 56 -8.44 -0.45 9.62
CA ILE A 56 -9.39 -0.04 8.60
C ILE A 56 -8.91 -0.54 7.23
N PHE A 57 -9.85 -0.92 6.36
CA PHE A 57 -9.58 -1.21 4.96
C PHE A 57 -9.99 -0.02 4.09
N LEU A 58 -9.08 0.43 3.23
CA LEU A 58 -9.28 1.48 2.24
C LEU A 58 -9.38 0.82 0.86
N PRO A 59 -10.57 0.83 0.22
CA PRO A 59 -10.68 0.38 -1.16
C PRO A 59 -10.01 1.40 -2.08
N TYR A 60 -9.50 0.91 -3.21
CA TYR A 60 -9.12 1.83 -4.27
C TYR A 60 -10.36 2.47 -4.90
N VAL A 61 -10.20 3.71 -5.35
CA VAL A 61 -11.26 4.43 -6.09
C VAL A 61 -11.60 3.67 -7.37
N GLU A 62 -10.56 3.28 -8.10
CA GLU A 62 -10.62 2.42 -9.28
C GLU A 62 -9.83 1.14 -9.02
N GLY A 63 -10.21 0.05 -9.70
CA GLY A 63 -9.48 -1.22 -9.59
C GLY A 63 -7.99 -1.06 -9.91
N PHE A 64 -7.14 -1.81 -9.20
CA PHE A 64 -5.69 -1.73 -9.40
C PHE A 64 -5.30 -2.08 -10.85
N SER A 65 -4.46 -1.24 -11.47
CA SER A 65 -4.02 -1.41 -12.85
C SER A 65 -2.51 -1.18 -13.00
N SER A 66 -1.96 -1.61 -14.14
CA SER A 66 -0.57 -1.28 -14.52
C SER A 66 -0.40 0.16 -15.00
N ASP A 67 -1.48 0.78 -15.49
CA ASP A 67 -1.39 2.04 -16.22
C ASP A 67 -1.53 3.26 -15.30
N GLU A 68 -2.23 3.11 -14.17
CA GLU A 68 -2.53 4.20 -13.27
C GLU A 68 -2.01 3.95 -11.85
N THR A 69 -1.71 5.05 -11.15
CA THR A 69 -1.36 5.00 -9.73
C THR A 69 -2.62 4.70 -8.91
N PRO A 70 -2.64 3.67 -8.04
CA PRO A 70 -3.80 3.39 -7.21
C PRO A 70 -4.11 4.59 -6.32
N GLN A 71 -5.39 4.95 -6.24
CA GLN A 71 -5.85 6.10 -5.47
C GLN A 71 -6.81 5.65 -4.38
N VAL A 72 -6.81 6.35 -3.25
CA VAL A 72 -7.83 6.22 -2.21
C VAL A 72 -8.62 7.51 -2.10
N ARG A 73 -9.90 7.37 -1.74
CA ARG A 73 -10.77 8.51 -1.49
C ARG A 73 -10.42 9.13 -0.15
N THR A 74 -10.27 10.45 -0.14
CA THR A 74 -9.99 11.23 1.05
C THR A 74 -10.82 12.50 1.12
N THR A 75 -10.94 13.09 2.31
CA THR A 75 -11.47 14.44 2.49
C THR A 75 -10.47 15.30 3.27
N ILE A 76 -10.22 16.50 2.77
CA ILE A 76 -9.35 17.51 3.37
C ILE A 76 -10.13 18.83 3.36
N ASN A 77 -10.29 19.46 4.53
CA ASN A 77 -11.06 20.70 4.70
C ASN A 77 -12.45 20.65 4.02
N GLY A 78 -13.16 19.53 4.17
CA GLY A 78 -14.49 19.33 3.58
C GLY A 78 -14.50 19.09 2.06
N THR A 79 -13.36 19.11 1.38
CA THR A 79 -13.24 18.83 -0.05
C THR A 79 -12.75 17.40 -0.27
N GLU A 80 -13.39 16.67 -1.18
CA GLU A 80 -12.97 15.31 -1.54
C GLU A 80 -11.80 15.32 -2.53
N PHE A 81 -10.83 14.43 -2.30
CA PHE A 81 -9.69 14.21 -3.18
C PHE A 81 -9.43 12.71 -3.35
N ASN A 82 -9.13 12.30 -4.58
CA ASN A 82 -8.57 10.98 -4.86
C ASN A 82 -7.05 11.09 -4.82
N LEU A 83 -6.45 10.64 -3.73
CA LEU A 83 -5.01 10.78 -3.52
C LEU A 83 -4.26 9.54 -4.01
N PRO A 84 -3.24 9.71 -4.86
CA PRO A 84 -2.43 8.60 -5.35
C PRO A 84 -1.55 8.06 -4.23
N ILE A 85 -1.53 6.74 -4.05
CA ILE A 85 -0.65 6.08 -3.08
C ILE A 85 0.68 5.79 -3.74
N ASP A 86 1.75 6.40 -3.23
CA ASP A 86 3.11 6.20 -3.71
C ASP A 86 4.01 5.65 -2.59
N THR A 87 4.42 4.39 -2.68
CA THR A 87 5.35 3.77 -1.73
C THR A 87 6.82 4.08 -2.02
N GLY A 88 7.13 4.74 -3.14
CA GLY A 88 8.46 5.18 -3.54
C GLY A 88 8.92 6.51 -2.93
N SER A 89 8.01 7.21 -2.25
CA SER A 89 8.23 8.51 -1.61
C SER A 89 7.55 8.57 -0.23
N THR A 90 7.85 9.59 0.56
CA THR A 90 7.23 9.80 1.88
C THR A 90 6.77 11.25 2.02
N GLY A 91 5.52 11.45 2.41
CA GLY A 91 4.93 12.77 2.61
C GLY A 91 3.86 13.12 1.58
N LEU A 92 2.97 14.03 1.94
CA LEU A 92 1.87 14.48 1.10
C LEU A 92 2.17 15.88 0.53
N LEU A 93 1.93 16.06 -0.76
CA LEU A 93 2.05 17.33 -1.46
C LEU A 93 0.70 17.73 -2.04
N MET A 94 0.30 18.98 -1.80
CA MET A 94 -0.88 19.57 -2.41
C MET A 94 -0.58 20.97 -2.90
N GLY A 95 -1.03 21.31 -4.10
CA GLY A 95 -0.93 22.67 -4.60
C GLY A 95 -1.67 23.67 -3.71
N ALA A 96 -1.05 24.80 -3.39
CA ALA A 96 -1.69 25.86 -2.61
C ALA A 96 -3.09 26.28 -3.12
N PRO A 97 -3.37 26.36 -4.44
CA PRO A 97 -4.71 26.68 -4.94
C PRO A 97 -5.79 25.63 -4.60
N LEU A 98 -5.41 24.39 -4.26
CA LEU A 98 -6.36 23.34 -3.85
C LEU A 98 -6.77 23.45 -2.37
N LEU A 99 -6.11 24.33 -1.61
CA LEU A 99 -6.32 24.52 -0.18
C LEU A 99 -6.56 26.02 0.11
N PRO A 100 -7.63 26.61 -0.44
CA PRO A 100 -7.85 28.06 -0.41
C PRO A 100 -7.99 28.65 1.00
N ASP A 101 -8.38 27.83 1.98
CA ASP A 101 -8.55 28.25 3.38
C ASP A 101 -7.21 28.36 4.14
N ILE A 102 -6.11 27.88 3.56
CA ILE A 102 -4.78 27.98 4.16
C ILE A 102 -4.12 29.28 3.72
N SER A 103 -3.91 30.19 4.67
CA SER A 103 -3.18 31.44 4.43
C SER A 103 -1.81 31.19 3.78
N PRO A 104 -1.37 32.02 2.81
CA PRO A 104 -0.03 31.97 2.21
C PRO A 104 1.15 32.12 3.19
N THR A 105 0.92 32.50 4.45
CA THR A 105 1.97 32.68 5.47
C THR A 105 2.03 31.58 6.54
N THR A 106 1.04 30.70 6.61
CA THR A 106 0.96 29.58 7.58
C THR A 106 2.03 28.49 7.37
N GLY A 107 2.65 27.99 8.44
CA GLY A 107 3.55 26.83 8.35
C GLY A 107 5.01 27.18 8.05
N THR A 108 5.82 26.15 7.82
CA THR A 108 7.29 26.27 7.78
C THR A 108 7.82 26.02 6.37
N PRO A 109 8.72 26.86 5.81
CA PRO A 109 9.28 26.63 4.48
C PRO A 109 9.90 25.24 4.33
N ALA A 110 9.55 24.55 3.25
CA ALA A 110 10.11 23.24 2.90
C ALA A 110 10.18 23.03 1.38
N HIS A 111 10.91 21.99 0.99
CA HIS A 111 11.02 21.56 -0.40
C HIS A 111 11.13 20.03 -0.48
N THR A 112 10.85 19.51 -1.67
CA THR A 112 11.05 18.10 -2.01
C THR A 112 11.35 17.98 -3.50
N TYR A 113 12.32 17.16 -3.85
CA TYR A 113 12.69 16.83 -5.21
C TYR A 113 12.41 15.36 -5.49
N LEU A 114 11.54 15.11 -6.47
CA LEU A 114 11.26 13.76 -6.96
C LEU A 114 12.19 13.44 -8.13
N SER A 115 13.21 12.63 -7.89
CA SER A 115 14.29 12.36 -8.85
C SER A 115 13.86 11.57 -10.08
N SER A 116 12.82 10.73 -9.96
CA SER A 116 12.25 9.97 -11.07
C SER A 116 11.63 10.89 -12.13
N SER A 117 10.89 11.91 -11.69
CA SER A 117 10.24 12.92 -12.55
C SER A 117 11.09 14.17 -12.79
N ARG A 118 12.16 14.35 -12.02
CA ARG A 118 13.02 15.55 -12.00
C ARG A 118 12.25 16.84 -11.69
N ILE A 119 11.37 16.78 -10.70
CA ILE A 119 10.50 17.90 -10.32
C ILE A 119 10.88 18.36 -8.92
N LEU A 120 11.18 19.64 -8.79
CA LEU A 120 11.32 20.34 -7.51
C LEU A 120 9.98 20.94 -7.12
N TYR A 121 9.55 20.68 -5.89
CA TYR A 121 8.42 21.29 -5.23
C TYR A 121 8.95 22.12 -4.06
N SER A 122 8.53 23.38 -3.98
CA SER A 122 8.87 24.26 -2.86
C SER A 122 7.61 24.95 -2.35
N GLY A 123 7.52 25.08 -1.03
CA GLY A 123 6.37 25.68 -0.36
C GLY A 123 6.49 25.62 1.15
N ARG A 124 5.43 25.25 1.85
CA ARG A 124 5.40 25.22 3.33
C ARG A 124 4.78 23.94 3.87
N LEU A 125 5.33 23.43 4.96
CA LEU A 125 4.72 22.37 5.77
C LEU A 125 3.64 22.96 6.66
N VAL A 126 2.42 22.45 6.51
CA VAL A 126 1.26 22.79 7.33
C VAL A 126 0.64 21.50 7.84
N ASP A 127 0.37 21.41 9.14
CA ASP A 127 -0.34 20.26 9.69
C ASP A 127 -1.80 20.27 9.21
N ILE A 128 -2.18 19.23 8.47
CA ILE A 128 -3.51 19.09 7.88
C ILE A 128 -4.11 17.76 8.31
N SER A 129 -5.39 17.80 8.67
CA SER A 129 -6.17 16.60 8.94
C SER A 129 -6.74 16.02 7.65
N ILE A 130 -6.54 14.72 7.46
CA ILE A 130 -6.95 13.97 6.27
C ILE A 130 -7.87 12.85 6.73
N THR A 131 -9.08 12.82 6.18
CA THR A 131 -10.02 11.73 6.39
C THR A 131 -9.86 10.71 5.26
N PHE A 132 -9.56 9.47 5.59
CA PHE A 132 -9.52 8.33 4.67
C PHE A 132 -10.84 7.56 4.73
N HIS A 133 -11.45 7.32 3.57
CA HIS A 133 -12.74 6.64 3.49
C HIS A 133 -12.55 5.14 3.25
N GLY A 134 -13.07 4.33 4.17
CA GLY A 134 -13.14 2.88 4.07
C GLY A 134 -14.50 2.39 3.55
N LEU A 135 -14.76 1.10 3.74
CA LEU A 135 -16.04 0.49 3.38
C LEU A 135 -17.14 0.80 4.40
N ASN A 136 -18.40 0.76 3.96
CA ASN A 136 -19.59 0.85 4.81
C ASN A 136 -19.64 2.11 5.70
N GLY A 137 -19.11 3.23 5.20
CA GLY A 137 -19.09 4.52 5.92
C GLY A 137 -18.05 4.60 7.05
N ILE A 138 -17.18 3.59 7.20
CA ILE A 138 -16.06 3.66 8.14
C ILE A 138 -15.02 4.62 7.58
N TYR A 139 -14.47 5.49 8.43
CA TYR A 139 -13.37 6.39 8.06
C TYR A 139 -12.31 6.48 9.15
N ALA A 140 -11.10 6.82 8.75
CA ALA A 140 -9.98 7.06 9.65
C ALA A 140 -9.40 8.45 9.41
N VAL A 141 -8.91 9.10 10.47
CA VAL A 141 -8.33 10.45 10.37
C VAL A 141 -6.85 10.40 10.73
N ALA A 142 -6.01 10.95 9.87
CA ALA A 142 -4.61 11.27 10.15
C ALA A 142 -4.43 12.78 10.24
N THR A 143 -3.45 13.23 11.04
CA THR A 143 -2.95 14.60 10.98
C THR A 143 -1.45 14.52 10.74
N VAL A 144 -0.99 15.09 9.63
CA VAL A 144 0.42 15.09 9.23
C VAL A 144 0.81 16.44 8.66
N PRO A 145 2.10 16.80 8.69
CA PRO A 145 2.56 17.94 7.93
C PRO A 145 2.46 17.65 6.43
N VAL A 146 1.79 18.54 5.72
CA VAL A 146 1.58 18.50 4.27
C VAL A 146 2.42 19.59 3.64
N LEU A 147 3.17 19.25 2.59
CA LEU A 147 3.83 20.27 1.77
C LEU A 147 2.78 20.95 0.89
N VAL A 148 2.29 22.10 1.36
CA VAL A 148 1.48 23.03 0.58
C VAL A 148 2.42 23.69 -0.44
N VAL A 149 2.29 23.26 -1.69
CA VAL A 149 3.19 23.62 -2.78
C VAL A 149 2.83 24.98 -3.32
N ASP A 150 3.76 25.93 -3.21
CA ASP A 150 3.63 27.27 -3.78
C ASP A 150 4.26 27.31 -5.19
N THR A 151 5.30 26.50 -5.44
CA THR A 151 5.98 26.42 -6.74
C THR A 151 6.31 24.97 -7.10
N SER A 152 6.17 24.64 -8.40
CA SER A 152 6.60 23.35 -8.95
C SER A 152 7.33 23.57 -10.26
N ILE A 153 8.53 23.00 -10.37
CA ILE A 153 9.45 23.27 -11.47
C ILE A 153 10.09 21.97 -11.95
N VAL A 154 10.09 21.73 -13.25
CA VAL A 154 10.94 20.70 -13.86
C VAL A 154 12.38 21.18 -13.82
N CYS A 155 13.23 20.49 -13.05
CA CYS A 155 14.63 20.85 -12.80
C CYS A 155 15.57 19.65 -13.05
N PRO A 156 15.94 19.37 -14.32
CA PRO A 156 16.68 18.16 -14.68
C PRO A 156 18.08 18.02 -14.10
N TRP A 157 18.71 19.13 -13.71
CA TRP A 157 20.08 19.18 -13.20
C TRP A 157 20.16 19.49 -11.70
N TYR A 158 19.03 19.42 -10.98
CA TYR A 158 19.01 19.52 -9.52
C TYR A 158 19.91 18.44 -8.88
N ASP A 159 20.77 18.86 -7.97
CA ASP A 159 21.62 18.00 -7.14
C ASP A 159 21.11 18.02 -5.69
N PRO A 160 20.39 16.97 -5.24
CA PRO A 160 19.82 16.91 -3.89
C PRO A 160 20.87 16.85 -2.76
N LEU A 161 22.17 16.77 -3.08
CA LEU A 161 23.25 16.89 -2.10
C LEU A 161 23.70 18.34 -1.88
N LYS A 162 23.32 19.27 -2.78
CA LYS A 162 23.83 20.65 -2.79
C LYS A 162 22.73 21.69 -2.84
N ASP A 163 21.69 21.42 -3.62
CA ASP A 163 20.60 22.34 -3.88
C ASP A 163 19.52 22.24 -2.80
N SER A 164 18.67 23.27 -2.73
CA SER A 164 17.59 23.37 -1.74
C SER A 164 16.29 23.86 -2.36
N PHE A 165 15.86 25.08 -2.05
CA PHE A 165 14.54 25.63 -2.37
C PHE A 165 14.36 26.07 -3.82
N ALA A 166 15.44 26.27 -4.56
CA ALA A 166 15.42 26.76 -5.93
C ALA A 166 16.13 25.80 -6.87
N CYS A 167 15.62 25.70 -8.10
CA CYS A 167 16.35 25.06 -9.19
C CYS A 167 17.58 25.93 -9.51
N PRO A 168 18.81 25.41 -9.43
CA PRO A 168 20.00 26.22 -9.65
C PRO A 168 20.05 26.74 -11.09
N TYR A 169 20.66 27.91 -11.29
CA TYR A 169 20.92 28.41 -12.64
C TYR A 169 21.97 27.53 -13.33
N ASN A 170 21.72 27.19 -14.59
CA ASN A 170 22.68 26.48 -15.43
C ASN A 170 22.70 27.14 -16.83
N PRO A 171 23.82 27.80 -17.22
CA PRO A 171 23.90 28.50 -18.51
C PRO A 171 23.85 27.55 -19.70
N ASP A 172 24.21 26.28 -19.51
CA ASP A 172 24.30 25.27 -20.56
C ASP A 172 23.03 24.40 -20.68
N ALA A 173 22.00 24.71 -19.88
CA ALA A 173 20.75 23.95 -19.86
C ALA A 173 19.53 24.82 -20.26
N PRO A 174 18.45 24.21 -20.78
CA PRO A 174 17.18 24.91 -21.00
C PRO A 174 16.67 25.52 -19.70
N LYS A 175 15.93 26.64 -19.77
CA LYS A 175 15.34 27.24 -18.57
C LYS A 175 14.45 26.25 -17.82
N PRO A 176 14.43 26.27 -16.47
CA PRO A 176 13.50 25.46 -15.69
C PRO A 176 12.05 25.75 -16.11
N LYS A 177 11.24 24.69 -16.23
CA LYS A 177 9.86 24.81 -16.72
C LYS A 177 8.89 24.79 -15.53
N PRO A 178 8.16 25.89 -15.25
CA PRO A 178 7.09 25.87 -14.25
C PRO A 178 6.00 24.88 -14.60
N ARG A 179 5.38 24.29 -13.58
CA ARG A 179 4.22 23.42 -13.69
C ARG A 179 3.01 24.09 -13.05
N ASP A 180 1.84 23.67 -13.51
CA ASP A 180 0.56 24.10 -12.97
C ASP A 180 0.39 23.55 -11.55
N VAL A 181 0.46 24.44 -10.56
CA VAL A 181 0.35 24.09 -9.15
C VAL A 181 -1.05 23.62 -8.77
N SER A 182 -2.09 24.06 -9.49
CA SER A 182 -3.49 23.67 -9.22
C SER A 182 -3.79 22.19 -9.48
N LYS A 183 -2.85 21.45 -10.06
CA LYS A 183 -2.98 20.01 -10.41
C LYS A 183 -2.12 19.10 -9.55
N ILE A 184 -1.49 19.62 -8.50
CA ILE A 184 -0.56 18.87 -7.69
C ILE A 184 -1.32 18.22 -6.54
N THR A 185 -1.51 16.91 -6.64
CA THR A 185 -1.89 16.03 -5.53
C THR A 185 -0.96 14.82 -5.56
N TYR A 186 -0.37 14.49 -4.42
CA TYR A 186 0.59 13.40 -4.33
C TYR A 186 0.69 12.92 -2.88
N MET A 187 0.63 11.61 -2.64
CA MET A 187 0.70 11.05 -1.28
C MET A 187 1.73 9.92 -1.21
N GLY A 188 2.91 10.26 -0.72
CA GLY A 188 3.98 9.34 -0.38
C GLY A 188 3.73 8.64 0.95
N VAL A 189 3.67 7.31 0.92
CA VAL A 189 3.48 6.46 2.10
C VAL A 189 4.66 5.51 2.33
N GLY A 190 5.74 5.63 1.57
CA GLY A 190 6.96 4.84 1.71
C GLY A 190 7.77 5.16 2.98
N PHE A 191 8.95 4.54 3.07
CA PHE A 191 9.92 4.69 4.17
C PHE A 191 11.36 4.70 3.63
N GLY A 192 12.32 5.14 4.46
CA GLY A 192 13.75 5.13 4.11
C GLY A 192 14.13 6.06 2.95
N ARG A 193 13.42 7.19 2.80
CA ARG A 193 13.61 8.18 1.72
C ARG A 193 14.30 9.47 2.17
N ASN A 194 14.68 9.57 3.44
CA ASN A 194 15.30 10.75 4.04
C ASN A 194 16.84 10.75 3.98
N ASN A 195 17.48 9.85 3.24
CA ASN A 195 18.95 9.87 3.16
C ASN A 195 19.44 11.07 2.35
N PRO A 196 20.64 11.60 2.66
CA PRO A 196 21.28 12.60 1.81
C PRO A 196 21.32 12.15 0.34
N GLY A 197 20.85 13.00 -0.56
CA GLY A 197 20.80 12.70 -1.99
C GLY A 197 19.51 12.03 -2.49
N ASP A 198 18.58 11.66 -1.61
CA ASP A 198 17.26 11.16 -2.02
C ASP A 198 16.33 12.28 -2.53
N GLY A 199 16.64 13.54 -2.20
CA GLY A 199 15.81 14.71 -2.54
C GLY A 199 14.57 14.89 -1.67
N GLN A 200 14.39 14.05 -0.64
CA GLN A 200 13.25 14.09 0.28
C GLN A 200 13.74 14.29 1.72
N PRO A 201 14.30 15.47 2.07
CA PRO A 201 14.87 15.71 3.40
C PRO A 201 13.84 15.59 4.53
N PHE A 202 12.56 15.76 4.22
CA PHE A 202 11.44 15.58 5.15
C PHE A 202 10.78 14.20 5.04
N GLY A 203 11.35 13.23 4.32
CA GLY A 203 10.77 11.89 4.14
C GLY A 203 10.84 11.00 5.38
N VAL A 204 10.31 11.47 6.52
CA VAL A 204 10.32 10.84 7.85
C VAL A 204 8.95 10.24 8.20
N PRO A 205 8.85 9.32 9.18
CA PRO A 205 7.59 8.66 9.52
C PRO A 205 6.45 9.61 9.91
N ALA A 206 6.75 10.75 10.54
CA ALA A 206 5.75 11.76 10.90
C ALA A 206 5.03 12.37 9.68
N MET A 207 5.62 12.33 8.49
CA MET A 207 5.01 12.80 7.24
C MET A 207 4.15 11.74 6.55
N ASN A 208 4.23 10.49 6.98
CA ASN A 208 3.51 9.39 6.36
C ASN A 208 2.08 9.32 6.89
N PRO A 209 1.04 9.63 6.10
CA PRO A 209 -0.32 9.69 6.62
C PRO A 209 -0.85 8.33 7.07
N PHE A 210 -0.34 7.21 6.54
CA PHE A 210 -0.75 5.88 6.96
C PHE A 210 -0.20 5.46 8.34
N LEU A 211 0.84 6.12 8.84
CA LEU A 211 1.44 5.81 10.15
C LEU A 211 0.93 6.71 11.27
N ASN A 212 0.17 7.76 10.95
CA ASN A 212 -0.25 8.81 11.89
C ASN A 212 -1.78 8.94 11.98
N ILE A 213 -2.48 7.81 11.89
CA ILE A 213 -3.91 7.69 12.14
C ILE A 213 -4.16 7.81 13.65
N HIS A 214 -5.01 8.74 14.05
CA HIS A 214 -5.32 8.98 15.47
C HIS A 214 -6.79 8.71 15.82
N SER A 215 -7.69 8.63 14.84
CA SER A 215 -9.09 8.26 15.08
C SER A 215 -9.68 7.40 13.97
N ILE A 216 -10.68 6.57 14.34
CA ILE A 216 -11.56 5.84 13.43
C ILE A 216 -13.00 6.09 13.88
N ASN A 217 -13.86 6.56 12.97
CA ASN A 217 -15.25 6.94 13.26
C ASN A 217 -15.34 7.83 14.52
N GLU A 218 -14.54 8.90 14.56
CA GLU A 218 -14.42 9.87 15.67
C GLU A 218 -13.82 9.33 16.98
N ASN A 219 -13.68 8.02 17.12
CA ASN A 219 -13.09 7.42 18.30
C ASN A 219 -11.57 7.46 18.20
N ALA A 220 -10.91 7.96 19.25
CA ALA A 220 -9.46 7.89 19.35
C ALA A 220 -9.00 6.42 19.31
N VAL A 221 -7.96 6.14 18.53
CA VAL A 221 -7.40 4.80 18.39
C VAL A 221 -5.88 4.81 18.59
N SER A 222 -5.35 3.68 19.06
CA SER A 222 -3.93 3.39 19.03
C SER A 222 -3.73 2.13 18.19
N LEU A 223 -3.41 2.33 16.90
CA LEU A 223 -3.19 1.25 15.95
C LEU A 223 -1.75 0.76 16.05
N HIS A 224 -1.52 -0.52 15.76
CA HIS A 224 -0.16 -1.01 15.51
C HIS A 224 0.33 -0.37 14.21
N ALA A 225 1.28 0.56 14.31
CA ALA A 225 1.67 1.42 13.21
C ALA A 225 2.27 0.61 12.05
N GLY A 226 1.60 0.67 10.90
CA GLY A 226 1.94 -0.10 9.72
C GLY A 226 0.73 -0.29 8.83
N TYR A 227 0.96 -0.83 7.64
CA TYR A 227 -0.08 -1.06 6.65
C TYR A 227 0.27 -2.20 5.70
N THR A 228 -0.75 -2.75 5.04
CA THR A 228 -0.57 -3.69 3.93
C THR A 228 -1.12 -3.12 2.63
N ILE A 229 -0.47 -3.40 1.51
CA ILE A 229 -0.91 -2.98 0.17
C ILE A 229 -1.01 -4.22 -0.72
N SER A 230 -2.11 -4.33 -1.46
CA SER A 230 -2.41 -5.40 -2.41
C SER A 230 -3.15 -4.83 -3.62
N THR A 231 -3.40 -5.63 -4.65
CA THR A 231 -4.28 -5.20 -5.76
C THR A 231 -5.73 -4.93 -5.34
N GLY A 232 -6.16 -5.39 -4.16
CA GLY A 232 -7.50 -5.15 -3.65
C GLY A 232 -7.67 -3.81 -2.91
N GLY A 233 -6.60 -3.24 -2.37
CA GLY A 233 -6.66 -2.06 -1.50
C GLY A 233 -5.60 -2.07 -0.41
N VAL A 234 -5.83 -1.24 0.61
CA VAL A 234 -4.90 -1.00 1.72
C VAL A 234 -5.55 -1.34 3.06
N HIS A 235 -4.84 -2.04 3.94
CA HIS A 235 -5.20 -2.09 5.35
C HIS A 235 -4.29 -1.19 6.16
N LEU A 236 -4.86 -0.31 6.99
CA LEU A 236 -4.14 0.50 7.97
C LEU A 236 -4.33 -0.08 9.36
N GLY A 237 -3.27 -0.10 10.16
CA GLY A 237 -3.26 -0.75 11.47
C GLY A 237 -3.10 -2.26 11.32
N LEU A 238 -1.94 -2.78 11.71
CA LEU A 238 -1.66 -4.20 11.55
C LEU A 238 -2.25 -5.02 12.70
N THR A 239 -3.01 -6.06 12.35
CA THR A 239 -3.43 -7.11 13.29
C THR A 239 -2.84 -8.44 12.88
N LYS A 240 -2.88 -9.44 13.76
CA LYS A 240 -2.40 -10.80 13.47
C LYS A 240 -3.13 -11.40 12.27
N GLU A 241 -4.42 -11.09 12.12
CA GLU A 241 -5.29 -11.57 11.05
C GLU A 241 -4.88 -10.93 9.71
N ILE A 242 -4.63 -9.62 9.69
CA ILE A 242 -4.23 -8.89 8.47
C ILE A 242 -2.89 -9.38 7.94
N VAL A 243 -1.90 -9.55 8.84
CA VAL A 243 -0.55 -9.99 8.47
C VAL A 243 -0.41 -11.51 8.37
N TRP A 244 -1.52 -12.26 8.47
CA TRP A 244 -1.48 -13.70 8.30
C TRP A 244 -0.96 -14.09 6.92
N GLY A 245 0.02 -15.00 6.90
CA GLY A 245 0.67 -15.50 5.69
C GLY A 245 1.73 -14.57 5.09
N TYR A 246 2.04 -13.43 5.73
CA TYR A 246 3.20 -12.63 5.36
C TYR A 246 4.48 -13.23 5.92
N ASN A 247 5.48 -13.36 5.06
CA ASN A 247 6.86 -13.62 5.46
C ASN A 247 7.60 -12.28 5.55
N PHE A 248 8.31 -12.06 6.66
CA PHE A 248 8.89 -10.76 6.99
C PHE A 248 10.40 -10.76 6.95
N ILE A 249 10.96 -9.65 6.50
CA ILE A 249 12.40 -9.33 6.50
C ILE A 249 12.62 -8.23 7.56
N PRO A 250 13.57 -8.40 8.49
CA PRO A 250 13.92 -7.33 9.42
C PRO A 250 14.56 -6.15 8.66
N LEU A 251 14.17 -4.94 9.02
CA LEU A 251 14.72 -3.70 8.50
C LEU A 251 15.82 -3.18 9.42
N LYS A 252 16.77 -2.45 8.85
CA LYS A 252 17.79 -1.72 9.61
C LYS A 252 17.23 -0.36 10.03
N PRO A 253 17.64 0.19 11.19
CA PRO A 253 17.32 1.55 11.58
C PRO A 253 17.59 2.58 10.46
N GLY A 254 16.66 3.51 10.27
CA GLY A 254 16.78 4.64 9.35
C GLY A 254 17.61 5.79 9.92
N LEU A 255 17.71 6.89 9.17
CA LEU A 255 18.55 8.04 9.51
C LEU A 255 18.14 8.74 10.80
N THR A 256 16.83 8.81 11.07
CA THR A 256 16.22 9.51 12.21
C THR A 256 15.61 8.56 13.23
N HIS A 257 16.01 7.28 13.20
CA HIS A 257 15.46 6.23 14.07
C HIS A 257 15.51 6.56 15.57
N GLU A 258 16.59 7.20 16.01
CA GLU A 258 16.75 7.65 17.41
C GLU A 258 15.72 8.71 17.84
N LYS A 259 15.13 9.44 16.88
CA LYS A 259 14.09 10.45 17.13
C LYS A 259 12.69 9.88 16.96
N ASP A 260 12.53 9.00 15.98
CA ASP A 260 11.28 8.28 15.72
C ASP A 260 11.61 6.81 15.41
N PRO A 261 11.31 5.85 16.32
CA PRO A 261 11.66 4.44 16.15
C PRO A 261 10.89 3.76 15.00
N ARG A 262 9.99 4.48 14.32
CA ARG A 262 9.34 4.04 13.08
C ARG A 262 10.16 4.33 11.84
N ASP A 263 11.28 5.06 11.95
CA ASP A 263 12.13 5.38 10.80
C ASP A 263 13.07 4.22 10.48
N TRP A 264 12.79 3.52 9.38
CA TRP A 264 13.53 2.36 8.93
C TRP A 264 14.20 2.61 7.59
N ALA A 265 15.37 2.02 7.37
CA ALA A 265 16.04 2.03 6.09
C ALA A 265 15.28 1.17 5.06
N MET A 266 15.48 1.46 3.77
CA MET A 266 14.93 0.64 2.67
C MET A 266 15.29 -0.84 2.82
N VAL A 267 14.38 -1.71 2.40
CA VAL A 267 14.55 -3.17 2.48
C VAL A 267 15.72 -3.65 1.61
N GLY A 268 16.46 -4.65 2.11
CA GLY A 268 17.52 -5.29 1.35
C GLY A 268 16.98 -6.17 0.22
N MET A 269 17.76 -6.33 -0.85
CA MET A 269 17.39 -7.15 -2.01
C MET A 269 18.63 -7.57 -2.82
N CYS A 270 18.51 -8.64 -3.61
CA CYS A 270 19.45 -8.98 -4.68
C CYS A 270 18.75 -9.16 -6.04
N PHE A 271 19.38 -8.74 -7.13
CA PHE A 271 18.91 -9.00 -8.49
C PHE A 271 19.99 -9.59 -9.37
N ARG A 272 19.56 -10.27 -10.43
CA ARG A 272 20.43 -10.88 -11.42
C ARG A 272 19.91 -10.56 -12.81
N VAL A 273 20.82 -10.15 -13.69
CA VAL A 273 20.54 -9.89 -15.11
C VAL A 273 21.17 -11.01 -15.94
N ASN A 274 20.35 -11.70 -16.73
CA ASN A 274 20.68 -12.94 -17.42
C ASN A 274 21.28 -13.98 -16.45
N ASN A 275 22.32 -14.70 -16.87
CA ASN A 275 23.01 -15.69 -16.04
C ASN A 275 24.24 -15.12 -15.31
N ARG A 276 24.29 -13.80 -15.09
CA ARG A 276 25.41 -13.15 -14.38
C ARG A 276 25.31 -13.33 -12.87
N HIS A 277 26.35 -12.96 -12.13
CA HIS A 277 26.30 -12.96 -10.67
C HIS A 277 25.22 -12.01 -10.12
N ALA A 278 24.63 -12.39 -8.98
CA ALA A 278 23.69 -11.56 -8.27
C ALA A 278 24.36 -10.26 -7.78
N LYS A 279 23.59 -9.17 -7.76
CA LYS A 279 23.97 -7.85 -7.27
C LYS A 279 23.01 -7.46 -6.17
N CYS A 280 23.55 -7.10 -5.01
CA CYS A 280 22.78 -6.89 -3.80
C CYS A 280 22.87 -5.44 -3.32
N GLY A 281 21.77 -4.93 -2.79
CA GLY A 281 21.67 -3.57 -2.29
C GLY A 281 20.27 -3.30 -1.76
N GLN A 282 19.71 -2.14 -2.11
CA GLN A 282 18.41 -1.69 -1.59
C GLN A 282 17.29 -1.83 -2.60
N GLY A 283 16.09 -2.09 -2.11
CA GLY A 283 14.91 -2.35 -2.90
C GLY A 283 13.78 -1.43 -2.53
N LEU A 284 13.02 -1.05 -3.54
CA LEU A 284 11.85 -0.21 -3.43
C LEU A 284 10.71 -0.87 -4.20
N VAL A 285 9.65 -1.23 -3.47
CA VAL A 285 8.37 -1.56 -4.09
C VAL A 285 7.63 -0.25 -4.25
N ASP A 286 7.40 0.19 -5.49
CA ASP A 286 6.94 1.55 -5.79
C ASP A 286 5.59 1.55 -6.52
N THR A 287 4.53 1.90 -5.80
CA THR A 287 3.20 2.12 -6.38
C THR A 287 3.06 3.47 -7.07
N GLY A 288 4.09 4.30 -7.17
CA GLY A 288 4.09 5.56 -7.90
C GLY A 288 4.39 5.41 -9.39
N ILE A 289 5.00 4.29 -9.81
CA ILE A 289 5.42 4.07 -11.20
C ILE A 289 5.07 2.67 -11.74
N SER A 290 4.86 2.55 -13.06
CA SER A 290 4.62 1.26 -13.71
C SER A 290 5.90 0.61 -14.24
N GLN A 291 6.91 1.42 -14.51
CA GLN A 291 8.22 0.96 -14.94
C GLN A 291 9.11 0.54 -13.76
N MET A 292 10.17 -0.19 -14.08
CA MET A 292 11.23 -0.54 -13.14
C MET A 292 12.49 0.30 -13.40
N TYR A 293 13.22 0.63 -12.33
CA TYR A 293 14.59 1.11 -12.42
C TYR A 293 15.55 0.05 -11.89
N LEU A 294 16.56 -0.29 -12.69
CA LEU A 294 17.67 -1.15 -12.28
C LEU A 294 18.96 -0.35 -12.27
N ARG A 295 19.58 -0.19 -11.10
CA ARG A 295 20.93 0.38 -10.98
C ARG A 295 21.89 -0.72 -10.57
N THR A 296 23.02 -0.79 -11.26
CA THR A 296 24.17 -1.61 -10.90
C THR A 296 25.32 -0.74 -10.40
N GLU A 297 26.35 -1.38 -9.84
CA GLU A 297 27.67 -0.78 -9.61
C GLU A 297 28.29 -0.30 -10.93
N ASP A 298 29.31 0.55 -10.82
CA ASP A 298 30.14 0.98 -11.94
C ASP A 298 30.72 -0.24 -12.70
N ASN A 299 30.79 -0.12 -14.03
CA ASN A 299 31.34 -1.13 -14.95
C ASN A 299 30.58 -2.46 -15.04
N VAL A 300 29.34 -2.54 -14.54
CA VAL A 300 28.47 -3.68 -14.78
C VAL A 300 27.50 -3.36 -15.92
N ASP A 301 27.70 -4.01 -17.07
CA ASP A 301 26.82 -3.80 -18.22
C ASP A 301 25.45 -4.44 -18.03
N ILE A 302 24.40 -3.60 -18.08
CA ILE A 302 23.03 -4.01 -18.37
C ILE A 302 22.83 -3.89 -19.89
N PRO A 303 22.40 -4.96 -20.60
CA PRO A 303 22.15 -4.88 -22.04
C PRO A 303 21.02 -3.87 -22.29
N THR A 304 21.34 -2.80 -23.01
CA THR A 304 20.40 -1.69 -23.22
C THR A 304 20.31 -1.30 -24.69
N ILE A 305 19.15 -0.74 -25.04
CA ILE A 305 18.83 -0.14 -26.34
C ILE A 305 18.43 1.31 -26.11
N THR A 306 18.84 2.17 -27.04
CA THR A 306 18.37 3.56 -27.11
C THR A 306 17.24 3.63 -28.11
N ILE A 307 16.09 4.12 -27.66
CA ILE A 307 14.88 4.27 -28.48
C ILE A 307 14.40 5.73 -28.47
N PRO A 308 13.62 6.17 -29.47
CA PRO A 308 12.92 7.45 -29.38
C PRO A 308 12.08 7.47 -28.10
N ASN A 309 12.02 8.62 -27.44
CA ASN A 309 11.26 8.75 -26.20
C ASN A 309 9.76 8.54 -26.49
N PRO A 310 9.13 7.49 -25.92
CA PRO A 310 7.72 7.24 -26.18
C PRO A 310 6.81 8.29 -25.52
N ASN A 311 7.34 9.11 -24.61
CA ASN A 311 6.61 10.25 -24.08
C ASN A 311 6.82 11.48 -24.98
N PRO A 312 5.81 11.93 -25.75
CA PRO A 312 5.94 13.09 -26.64
C PRO A 312 6.15 14.40 -25.88
N ASN A 313 5.80 14.44 -24.58
CA ASN A 313 6.02 15.57 -23.68
C ASN A 313 7.31 15.43 -22.87
N GLY A 314 8.11 14.40 -23.14
CA GLY A 314 9.36 14.12 -22.44
C GLY A 314 10.43 15.18 -22.74
N ALA A 315 11.27 15.47 -21.76
CA ALA A 315 12.33 16.47 -21.90
C ALA A 315 13.53 16.03 -22.76
N THR A 316 13.57 14.77 -23.19
CA THR A 316 14.66 14.19 -24.00
C THR A 316 14.08 13.48 -25.21
N GLU A 317 14.73 13.60 -26.36
CA GLU A 317 14.31 12.94 -27.61
C GLU A 317 14.55 11.43 -27.58
N TRP A 318 15.59 10.98 -26.88
CA TRP A 318 16.00 9.58 -26.80
C TRP A 318 16.05 9.09 -25.34
N VAL A 319 15.71 7.83 -25.12
CA VAL A 319 15.78 7.18 -23.80
C VAL A 319 16.43 5.80 -23.88
N LYS A 320 17.14 5.41 -22.83
CA LYS A 320 17.68 4.06 -22.67
C LYS A 320 16.66 3.13 -22.02
N ARG A 321 16.57 1.91 -22.52
CA ARG A 321 15.77 0.79 -21.98
C ARG A 321 16.61 -0.46 -21.94
N VAL A 322 16.29 -1.40 -21.04
CA VAL A 322 16.89 -2.74 -21.08
C VAL A 322 16.37 -3.49 -22.31
N ASN A 323 17.24 -4.27 -22.96
CA ASN A 323 16.88 -5.01 -24.18
C ASN A 323 15.74 -6.01 -23.91
N PRO A 324 14.74 -6.09 -24.81
CA PRO A 324 13.81 -7.22 -24.83
C PRO A 324 14.53 -8.57 -24.83
N GLY A 325 13.94 -9.57 -24.19
CA GLY A 325 14.50 -10.91 -23.99
C GLY A 325 15.48 -11.04 -22.80
N THR A 326 15.96 -9.93 -22.25
CA THR A 326 16.82 -9.93 -21.05
C THR A 326 16.08 -10.56 -19.88
N SER A 327 16.66 -11.59 -19.28
CA SER A 327 16.09 -12.24 -18.09
C SER A 327 16.47 -11.44 -16.85
N ILE A 328 15.50 -11.12 -16.00
CA ILE A 328 15.72 -10.41 -14.73
C ILE A 328 15.13 -11.25 -13.62
N ALA A 329 15.95 -11.59 -12.62
CA ALA A 329 15.51 -12.21 -11.38
C ALA A 329 15.74 -11.23 -10.22
N ILE A 330 14.76 -11.10 -9.33
CA ILE A 330 14.81 -10.22 -8.16
C ILE A 330 14.37 -11.04 -6.95
N GLY A 331 15.07 -10.87 -5.83
CA GLY A 331 14.74 -11.51 -4.56
C GLY A 331 14.98 -10.60 -3.36
N PHE A 332 14.18 -10.81 -2.33
CA PHE A 332 14.22 -10.10 -1.07
C PHE A 332 14.36 -11.11 0.08
N PRO A 333 15.35 -10.97 0.98
CA PRO A 333 16.46 -10.02 0.92
C PRO A 333 17.55 -10.43 -0.09
N ASN A 334 17.50 -11.66 -0.60
CA ASN A 334 18.48 -12.19 -1.55
C ASN A 334 17.85 -13.19 -2.55
N LEU A 335 18.66 -13.85 -3.38
CA LEU A 335 18.21 -14.75 -4.46
C LEU A 335 18.37 -16.25 -4.18
N GLU A 336 19.02 -16.63 -3.08
CA GLU A 336 19.53 -18.00 -2.85
C GLU A 336 19.07 -18.59 -1.51
N GLU A 337 19.48 -18.03 -0.37
CA GLU A 337 19.21 -18.54 0.98
C GLU A 337 18.23 -17.63 1.72
N GLU A 338 17.41 -18.13 2.66
CA GLU A 338 16.50 -17.26 3.45
C GLU A 338 15.60 -16.33 2.60
N ILE A 339 15.24 -16.77 1.39
CA ILE A 339 14.42 -16.00 0.45
C ILE A 339 13.03 -15.82 1.03
N VAL A 340 12.63 -14.57 1.25
CA VAL A 340 11.25 -14.22 1.64
C VAL A 340 10.37 -14.05 0.41
N MET A 341 10.90 -13.46 -0.65
CA MET A 341 10.21 -13.30 -1.93
C MET A 341 11.19 -13.38 -3.09
N ARG A 342 10.81 -14.02 -4.18
CA ARG A 342 11.55 -13.99 -5.45
C ARG A 342 10.59 -14.02 -6.63
N TYR A 343 10.94 -13.30 -7.69
CA TYR A 343 10.29 -13.42 -8.98
C TYR A 343 11.29 -13.27 -10.13
N THR A 344 10.89 -13.69 -11.31
CA THR A 344 11.69 -13.60 -12.53
C THR A 344 10.78 -13.30 -13.70
N PHE A 345 11.26 -12.48 -14.63
CA PHE A 345 10.58 -12.18 -15.88
C PHE A 345 11.61 -11.99 -17.00
N ARG A 346 11.15 -11.99 -18.25
CA ARG A 346 11.95 -11.57 -19.39
C ARG A 346 11.35 -10.29 -19.95
N VAL A 347 12.19 -9.31 -20.20
CA VAL A 347 11.76 -8.00 -20.72
C VAL A 347 11.05 -8.17 -22.07
N GLY A 348 9.88 -7.56 -22.23
CA GLY A 348 9.02 -7.63 -23.40
C GLY A 348 8.16 -8.89 -23.51
N GLN A 349 8.01 -9.71 -22.47
CA GLN A 349 7.26 -10.98 -22.56
C GLN A 349 5.75 -10.81 -22.26
N GLY A 350 5.35 -9.75 -21.57
CA GLY A 350 3.96 -9.40 -21.26
C GLY A 350 3.39 -10.09 -20.02
N GLY A 351 4.21 -10.43 -19.03
CA GLY A 351 3.72 -11.03 -17.77
C GLY A 351 3.04 -10.00 -16.85
N LEU A 352 2.07 -10.41 -16.01
CA LEU A 352 1.37 -9.47 -15.11
C LEU A 352 2.31 -8.75 -14.11
N MET A 353 3.31 -9.46 -13.59
CA MET A 353 4.33 -8.86 -12.72
C MET A 353 5.45 -8.14 -13.47
N GLU A 354 5.45 -8.20 -14.80
CA GLU A 354 6.46 -7.51 -15.58
C GLU A 354 6.19 -6.00 -15.58
N PRO A 355 7.18 -5.14 -15.30
CA PRO A 355 7.01 -3.70 -15.39
C PRO A 355 6.75 -3.26 -16.83
N SER A 356 6.11 -2.09 -17.02
CA SER A 356 5.82 -1.56 -18.37
C SER A 356 7.06 -1.42 -19.26
N TYR A 357 8.20 -1.12 -18.64
CA TYR A 357 9.55 -1.28 -19.20
C TYR A 357 10.57 -1.27 -18.06
N VAL A 358 11.83 -1.60 -18.39
CA VAL A 358 12.95 -1.47 -17.44
C VAL A 358 13.89 -0.37 -17.91
N ALA A 359 14.11 0.63 -17.06
CA ALA A 359 15.06 1.71 -17.29
C ALA A 359 16.37 1.43 -16.52
N PRO A 360 17.54 1.53 -17.18
CA PRO A 360 18.80 1.49 -16.46
C PRO A 360 18.94 2.79 -15.63
N GLY A 361 19.18 2.64 -14.34
CA GLY A 361 19.58 3.72 -13.45
C GLY A 361 20.98 4.23 -13.82
N LYS A 362 21.31 5.47 -13.43
CA LYS A 362 22.70 5.94 -13.51
C LYS A 362 23.56 5.04 -12.61
N PRO A 363 24.72 4.53 -13.06
CA PRO A 363 25.56 3.58 -12.30
C PRO A 363 26.26 4.22 -11.09
N ARG A 364 25.75 5.34 -10.56
CA ARG A 364 26.30 6.02 -9.38
C ARG A 364 25.65 5.45 -8.13
N GLY A 365 26.39 4.62 -7.41
CA GLY A 365 26.01 4.09 -6.10
C GLY A 365 25.79 2.56 -6.08
N PRO A 366 25.39 2.01 -4.92
CA PRO A 366 25.20 0.57 -4.77
C PRO A 366 24.06 0.06 -5.66
N PRO A 367 24.01 -1.26 -5.90
CA PRO A 367 22.90 -1.89 -6.60
C PRO A 367 21.55 -1.46 -6.01
N PHE A 368 20.58 -1.20 -6.88
CA PHE A 368 19.26 -0.77 -6.45
C PHE A 368 18.20 -1.21 -7.45
N VAL A 369 17.05 -1.63 -6.92
CA VAL A 369 15.87 -1.92 -7.73
C VAL A 369 14.69 -1.12 -7.21
N ASN A 370 14.06 -0.39 -8.10
CA ASN A 370 12.68 0.03 -7.92
C ASN A 370 11.82 -0.86 -8.81
N THR A 371 10.95 -1.68 -8.22
CA THR A 371 10.19 -2.70 -8.96
C THR A 371 9.06 -2.13 -9.81
N GLY A 372 8.62 -0.91 -9.51
CA GLY A 372 7.31 -0.42 -9.92
C GLY A 372 6.16 -1.23 -9.29
N ARG A 373 4.94 -0.85 -9.67
CA ARG A 373 3.69 -1.32 -9.07
C ARG A 373 3.33 -2.75 -9.44
N ASN A 374 3.77 -3.23 -10.61
CA ASN A 374 3.30 -4.50 -11.18
C ASN A 374 3.70 -5.72 -10.34
N LEU A 375 4.69 -5.60 -9.45
CA LEU A 375 4.96 -6.62 -8.43
C LEU A 375 3.69 -7.03 -7.65
N LEU A 376 2.78 -6.07 -7.43
CA LEU A 376 1.57 -6.31 -6.64
C LEU A 376 0.62 -7.33 -7.27
N PHE A 377 0.71 -7.58 -8.59
CA PHE A 377 -0.08 -8.63 -9.24
C PHE A 377 0.28 -10.05 -8.77
N GLY A 378 1.48 -10.27 -8.23
CA GLY A 378 1.86 -11.57 -7.66
C GLY A 378 2.12 -11.56 -6.15
N TYR A 379 2.26 -10.38 -5.53
CA TYR A 379 2.53 -10.28 -4.09
C TYR A 379 1.78 -9.11 -3.44
N SER A 380 1.15 -9.34 -2.29
CA SER A 380 0.83 -8.25 -1.37
C SER A 380 2.05 -7.91 -0.52
N VAL A 381 2.19 -6.65 -0.13
CA VAL A 381 3.28 -6.16 0.74
C VAL A 381 2.76 -5.64 2.07
N ALA A 382 3.60 -5.67 3.10
CA ALA A 382 3.30 -5.14 4.43
C ALA A 382 4.51 -4.36 4.96
N PHE A 383 4.26 -3.15 5.46
CA PHE A 383 5.26 -2.41 6.22
C PHE A 383 4.81 -2.34 7.67
N ASP A 384 5.57 -2.98 8.55
CA ASP A 384 5.37 -2.95 10.00
C ASP A 384 6.39 -1.98 10.60
N ALA A 385 5.96 -0.73 10.73
CA ALA A 385 6.81 0.36 11.18
C ALA A 385 7.12 0.26 12.69
N GLN A 386 6.25 -0.39 13.46
CA GLN A 386 6.45 -0.57 14.89
C GLN A 386 7.44 -1.69 15.22
N ALA A 387 7.47 -2.77 14.42
CA ALA A 387 8.40 -3.89 14.62
C ALA A 387 9.63 -3.86 13.69
N GLY A 388 9.70 -2.92 12.76
CA GLY A 388 10.84 -2.77 11.85
C GLY A 388 10.99 -3.92 10.88
N ARG A 389 9.93 -4.25 10.15
CA ARG A 389 9.97 -5.35 9.18
C ARG A 389 9.13 -5.07 7.95
N PHE A 390 9.59 -5.59 6.81
CA PHE A 390 8.89 -5.51 5.53
C PHE A 390 8.52 -6.92 5.07
N GLY A 391 7.25 -7.13 4.75
CA GLY A 391 6.69 -8.44 4.50
C GLY A 391 6.13 -8.61 3.11
N PHE A 392 6.15 -9.84 2.63
CA PHE A 392 5.53 -10.25 1.37
C PHE A 392 4.58 -11.43 1.59
N ARG A 393 3.46 -11.43 0.87
CA ARG A 393 2.51 -12.55 0.81
C ARG A 393 2.15 -12.82 -0.65
N PRO A 394 2.37 -14.04 -1.18
CA PRO A 394 1.97 -14.38 -2.54
C PRO A 394 0.46 -14.20 -2.75
N VAL A 395 0.07 -13.62 -3.88
CA VAL A 395 -1.32 -13.58 -4.32
C VAL A 395 -1.69 -14.96 -4.84
N LYS A 396 -2.67 -15.63 -4.21
CA LYS A 396 -3.18 -16.91 -4.71
C LYS A 396 -4.09 -16.64 -5.91
N HIS A 397 -3.66 -17.03 -7.11
CA HIS A 397 -4.55 -17.01 -8.27
C HIS A 397 -5.74 -17.96 -8.02
N GLY A 398 -6.96 -17.42 -8.07
CA GLY A 398 -8.22 -18.19 -7.99
C GLY A 398 -9.02 -18.08 -6.69
N ALA A 399 -8.58 -17.32 -5.68
CA ALA A 399 -9.42 -17.02 -4.52
C ALA A 399 -10.08 -15.64 -4.71
N VAL A 400 -11.36 -15.64 -5.09
CA VAL A 400 -12.21 -14.45 -4.89
C VAL A 400 -12.28 -14.23 -3.37
N PRO A 401 -11.95 -13.04 -2.85
CA PRO A 401 -12.20 -12.72 -1.45
C PRO A 401 -13.72 -12.80 -1.22
N SER A 402 -14.16 -13.74 -0.42
CA SER A 402 -15.50 -13.68 0.18
C SER A 402 -15.47 -12.59 1.23
N PHE A 403 -16.12 -11.46 0.93
CA PHE A 403 -16.37 -10.38 1.88
C PHE A 403 -17.45 -10.77 2.89
#